data_AF-A0A7W3NRU4-F1
#
_entry.id   AF-A0A7W3NRU4-F1
#
_cell.length_a   1.000
_cell.length_b   1.000
_cell.length_c   1.000
_cell.angle_alpha   90.00
_cell.angle_beta   90.00
_cell.angle_gamma   90.00
#
_symmetry.space_group_name_H-M   'P 1'
#
loop_
_entity.id
_entity.type
_entity.pdbx_description
1 polymer ?
#
loop_
_entity_poly.entity_id
_entity_poly.type
_entity_poly.pdbx_seq_one_letter_code
_entity_poly.pdbx_strand_id
1 'polypeptide(L)'
;MAGATAAPADAELTVVVLAPTDPMTRGQLRRMADLARDEGYRVRWEEARGGPTAPFATIGGLSGLLRRADRVVMGDPFSRYVQLLLTITRARDLVVVDDGTATMEFVAQLARGERLVRWHRKGGRPGPRDLLFAPVSSSARRRLTPSARRRVEVFSSMPVHETPDGVTVTANDFSWTRARFGPPRITKGADMVGTSLVETGVVDGDSYLEAVRTLAKAHGTTRYFAHRRESTEKLHRLAKETGLEIVRPDLPLELIARRGPIGRTILSFPSTVVHTLPLALAGTGVRVAVCDIDPTWLTENASPRAQGFLSGVTGTARDVHRLTSVSLA
;
A
#
# COMPACT_ATOMS: atom_id res chain seq x y z
N MET A 1 -4.95 13.15 32.39
CA MET A 1 -4.22 14.29 31.82
C MET A 1 -3.00 13.73 31.11
N ALA A 2 -3.16 13.33 29.86
CA ALA A 2 -2.10 12.74 29.04
C ALA A 2 -1.59 13.84 28.10
N GLY A 3 -0.29 14.12 28.16
CA GLY A 3 0.37 15.08 27.30
C GLY A 3 0.24 14.65 25.84
N ALA A 4 -0.51 15.42 25.06
CA ALA A 4 -0.39 15.40 23.62
C ALA A 4 1.02 15.89 23.29
N THR A 5 1.91 14.99 22.90
CA THR A 5 3.17 15.37 22.27
C THR A 5 2.81 16.00 20.93
N ALA A 6 2.70 17.32 20.91
CA ALA A 6 2.70 18.11 19.69
C ALA A 6 3.93 17.70 18.87
N ALA A 7 3.74 17.48 17.57
CA ALA A 7 4.85 17.24 16.65
C ALA A 7 5.86 18.38 16.80
N PRO A 8 7.17 18.10 16.85
CA PRO A 8 8.18 19.16 16.97
C PRO A 8 8.05 20.10 15.77
N ALA A 9 7.74 21.36 16.06
CA ALA A 9 7.44 22.41 15.10
C ALA A 9 8.64 22.86 14.23
N ASP A 10 9.81 22.22 14.35
CA ASP A 10 11.07 22.71 13.78
C ASP A 10 11.73 21.78 12.74
N ALA A 11 11.12 20.64 12.40
CA ALA A 11 11.62 19.86 11.26
C ALA A 11 11.01 20.38 9.96
N GLU A 12 11.83 21.02 9.11
CA GLU A 12 11.44 21.49 7.77
C GLU A 12 11.16 20.29 6.84
N LEU A 13 10.03 19.60 7.04
CA LEU A 13 9.62 18.45 6.24
C LEU A 13 9.09 18.92 4.89
N THR A 14 9.73 18.46 3.82
CA THR A 14 9.26 18.64 2.45
C THR A 14 8.76 17.30 1.90
N VAL A 15 7.47 17.23 1.57
CA VAL A 15 6.84 16.08 0.93
C VAL A 15 6.99 16.23 -0.58
N VAL A 16 7.57 15.23 -1.24
CA VAL A 16 7.74 15.21 -2.70
C VAL A 16 6.84 14.13 -3.30
N VAL A 17 5.92 14.53 -4.17
CA VAL A 17 5.05 13.62 -4.90
C VAL A 17 5.61 13.39 -6.30
N LEU A 18 6.10 12.18 -6.57
CA LEU A 18 6.56 11.76 -7.90
C LEU A 18 5.37 11.24 -8.71
N ALA A 19 4.71 12.13 -9.45
CA ALA A 19 3.41 11.87 -10.04
C ALA A 19 3.42 10.67 -11.02
N PRO A 20 2.47 9.72 -10.90
CA PRO A 20 2.27 8.68 -11.90
C PRO A 20 1.54 9.23 -13.13
N THR A 21 1.44 8.40 -14.17
CA THR A 21 0.67 8.71 -15.38
C THR A 21 -0.82 8.41 -15.22
N ASP A 22 -1.17 7.43 -14.38
CA ASP A 22 -2.56 6.99 -14.15
C ASP A 22 -3.43 8.12 -13.54
N PRO A 23 -4.50 8.57 -14.24
CA PRO A 23 -5.34 9.68 -13.79
C PRO A 23 -5.99 9.48 -12.43
N MET A 24 -6.49 8.26 -12.15
CA MET A 24 -7.15 7.95 -10.88
C MET A 24 -6.18 8.08 -9.70
N THR A 25 -4.99 7.49 -9.83
CA THR A 25 -3.94 7.60 -8.82
C THR A 25 -3.48 9.04 -8.64
N ARG A 26 -3.37 9.83 -9.72
CA ARG A 26 -3.06 11.26 -9.62
C ARG A 26 -4.12 12.01 -8.81
N GLY A 27 -5.41 11.70 -9.01
CA GLY A 27 -6.52 12.27 -8.23
C GLY A 27 -6.38 12.01 -6.73
N GLN A 28 -6.17 10.75 -6.34
CA GLN A 28 -5.97 10.37 -4.92
C GLN A 28 -4.72 11.04 -4.33
N LEU A 29 -3.61 11.09 -5.07
CA LEU A 29 -2.39 11.75 -4.61
C LEU A 29 -2.56 13.26 -4.43
N ARG A 30 -3.40 13.92 -5.23
CA ARG A 30 -3.74 15.34 -5.03
C ARG A 30 -4.50 15.53 -3.72
N ARG A 31 -5.49 14.67 -3.42
CA ARG A 31 -6.22 14.74 -2.15
C ARG A 31 -5.33 14.46 -0.94
N MET A 32 -4.36 13.56 -1.06
CA MET A 32 -3.34 13.34 -0.02
C MET A 32 -2.37 14.52 0.10
N ALA A 33 -2.01 15.16 -1.01
CA ALA A 33 -1.17 16.37 -1.00
C ALA A 33 -1.89 17.54 -0.33
N ASP A 34 -3.19 17.71 -0.56
CA ASP A 34 -3.98 18.74 0.11
C ASP A 34 -4.04 18.48 1.62
N LEU A 35 -4.26 17.23 2.03
CA LEU A 35 -4.21 16.86 3.44
C LEU A 35 -2.85 17.16 4.07
N ALA A 36 -1.74 16.88 3.37
CA ALA A 36 -0.42 17.22 3.88
C ALA A 36 -0.20 18.74 4.01
N ARG A 37 -0.75 19.55 3.10
CA ARG A 37 -0.72 21.01 3.21
C ARG A 37 -1.56 21.53 4.37
N ASP A 38 -2.73 20.94 4.60
CA ASP A 38 -3.61 21.29 5.72
C ASP A 38 -2.94 21.00 7.07
N GLU A 39 -2.05 20.00 7.14
CA GLU A 39 -1.20 19.70 8.30
C GLU A 39 0.05 20.62 8.39
N GLY A 40 0.19 21.59 7.49
CA GLY A 40 1.28 22.57 7.48
C GLY A 40 2.56 22.13 6.76
N TYR A 41 2.55 21.00 6.06
CA TYR A 41 3.74 20.52 5.34
C TYR A 41 3.91 21.18 3.98
N ARG A 42 5.18 21.40 3.58
CA ARG A 42 5.51 21.83 2.22
C ARG A 42 5.39 20.66 1.27
N VAL A 43 4.52 20.79 0.26
CA VAL A 43 4.31 19.73 -0.75
C VAL A 43 4.76 20.19 -2.13
N ARG A 44 5.68 19.41 -2.70
CA ARG A 44 6.23 19.62 -4.05
C ARG A 44 5.75 18.51 -4.98
N TRP A 45 5.07 18.88 -6.05
CA TRP A 45 4.56 17.96 -7.07
C TRP A 45 5.53 17.91 -8.25
N GLU A 46 6.05 16.71 -8.57
CA GLU A 46 7.01 16.49 -9.63
C GLU A 46 6.39 15.65 -10.75
N GLU A 47 6.37 16.20 -11.97
CA GLU A 47 5.93 15.49 -13.18
C GLU A 47 6.99 14.51 -13.68
N ALA A 48 7.48 13.63 -12.80
CA ALA A 48 8.58 12.70 -13.03
C ALA A 48 8.41 11.78 -14.24
N ARG A 49 7.18 11.67 -14.76
CA ARG A 49 6.78 10.80 -15.89
C ARG A 49 6.03 11.55 -17.01
N GLY A 50 6.09 12.90 -17.01
CA GLY A 50 5.35 13.75 -17.95
C GLY A 50 5.99 13.91 -19.34
N GLY A 51 7.07 13.19 -19.65
CA GLY A 51 7.73 13.24 -20.96
C GLY A 51 9.20 12.77 -20.91
N PRO A 52 9.90 12.73 -22.06
CA PRO A 52 11.26 12.19 -22.14
C PRO A 52 12.30 12.94 -21.29
N THR A 53 12.15 14.26 -21.15
CA THR A 53 13.05 15.12 -20.37
C THR A 53 12.65 15.26 -18.90
N ALA A 54 11.41 14.88 -18.57
CA ALA A 54 10.83 15.10 -17.25
C ALA A 54 11.60 14.39 -16.10
N PRO A 55 12.12 13.17 -16.29
CA PRO A 55 13.01 12.55 -15.31
C PRO A 55 14.24 13.40 -14.97
N PHE A 56 14.91 13.97 -15.97
CA PHE A 56 16.12 14.77 -15.77
C PHE A 56 15.81 16.08 -15.05
N ALA A 57 14.73 16.77 -15.44
CA ALA A 57 14.27 17.99 -14.79
C ALA A 57 13.94 17.75 -13.30
N THR A 58 13.21 16.68 -13.00
CA THR A 58 12.86 16.30 -11.63
C THR A 58 14.11 15.95 -10.81
N ILE A 59 15.03 15.14 -11.36
CA ILE A 59 16.29 14.79 -10.68
C ILE A 59 17.12 16.05 -10.39
N GLY A 60 17.29 16.92 -11.37
CA GLY A 60 18.00 18.19 -11.21
C GLY A 60 17.37 19.06 -10.13
N GLY A 61 16.04 19.20 -10.18
CA GLY A 61 15.26 19.98 -9.22
C GLY A 61 15.29 19.44 -7.79
N LEU A 62 15.42 18.12 -7.60
CA LEU A 62 15.47 17.49 -6.28
C LEU A 62 16.89 17.32 -5.74
N SER A 63 17.92 17.40 -6.58
CA SER A 63 19.30 17.09 -6.20
C SER A 63 19.82 17.95 -5.03
N GLY A 64 19.50 19.24 -5.03
CA GLY A 64 19.90 20.14 -3.94
C GLY A 64 19.25 19.78 -2.60
N LEU A 65 17.95 19.47 -2.62
CA LEU A 65 17.20 19.05 -1.44
C LEU A 65 17.73 17.72 -0.90
N LEU A 66 17.91 16.72 -1.76
CA LEU A 66 18.39 15.39 -1.38
C LEU A 66 19.81 15.39 -0.81
N ARG A 67 20.69 16.29 -1.27
CA ARG A 67 22.06 16.39 -0.75
C ARG A 67 22.15 17.08 0.60
N ARG A 68 21.19 17.96 0.92
CA ARG A 68 21.11 18.69 2.20
C ARG A 68 20.27 17.98 3.24
N ALA A 69 19.39 17.06 2.84
CA ALA A 69 18.55 16.33 3.77
C ALA A 69 19.38 15.45 4.71
N ASP A 70 19.15 15.59 6.01
CA ASP A 70 19.75 14.72 7.03
C ASP A 70 19.08 13.34 7.08
N ARG A 71 17.77 13.31 6.78
CA ARG A 71 16.92 12.12 6.72
C ARG A 71 16.14 12.07 5.41
N VAL A 72 16.04 10.89 4.82
CA VAL A 72 15.17 10.65 3.64
C VAL A 72 14.15 9.56 3.96
N VAL A 73 12.88 9.89 3.76
CA VAL A 73 11.74 8.98 3.88
C VAL A 73 11.26 8.61 2.46
N MET A 74 11.06 7.32 2.19
CA MET A 74 10.68 6.83 0.85
C MET A 74 9.69 5.67 0.92
N GLY A 75 8.80 5.57 -0.07
CA GLY A 75 7.93 4.41 -0.27
C GLY A 75 8.68 3.26 -0.97
N ASP A 76 8.13 2.74 -2.07
CA ASP A 76 8.63 1.57 -2.81
C ASP A 76 10.17 1.59 -3.06
N PRO A 77 10.97 0.78 -2.34
CA PRO A 77 12.43 0.70 -2.52
C PRO A 77 12.82 -0.01 -3.84
N PHE A 78 11.88 -0.67 -4.52
CA PHE A 78 12.08 -1.27 -5.84
C PHE A 78 11.82 -0.31 -7.00
N SER A 79 11.29 0.88 -6.72
CA SER A 79 11.12 1.92 -7.73
C SER A 79 12.48 2.35 -8.26
N ARG A 80 12.75 2.12 -9.55
CA ARG A 80 13.99 2.56 -10.21
C ARG A 80 14.25 4.06 -10.01
N TYR A 81 13.17 4.84 -9.93
CA TYR A 81 13.25 6.28 -9.70
C TYR A 81 13.75 6.58 -8.28
N VAL A 82 13.19 5.92 -7.26
CA VAL A 82 13.67 6.02 -5.88
C VAL A 82 15.11 5.54 -5.76
N GLN A 83 15.46 4.42 -6.39
CA GLN A 83 16.84 3.90 -6.42
C GLN A 83 17.83 4.90 -7.03
N LEU A 84 17.43 5.63 -8.07
CA LEU A 84 18.24 6.70 -8.64
C LEU A 84 18.40 7.89 -7.68
N LEU A 85 17.31 8.36 -7.06
CA LEU A 85 17.38 9.45 -6.08
C LEU A 85 18.24 9.07 -4.85
N LEU A 86 18.22 7.80 -4.45
CA LEU A 86 19.07 7.25 -3.38
C LEU A 86 20.58 7.35 -3.69
N THR A 87 20.97 7.39 -4.96
CA THR A 87 22.38 7.60 -5.34
C THR A 87 22.85 9.04 -5.09
N ILE A 88 21.92 10.00 -5.05
CA ILE A 88 22.18 11.44 -4.94
C ILE A 88 22.26 11.87 -3.47
N THR A 89 21.42 11.28 -2.62
CA THR A 89 21.34 11.66 -1.21
C THR A 89 22.65 11.39 -0.44
N ARG A 90 22.92 12.27 0.52
CA ARG A 90 23.99 12.13 1.51
C ARG A 90 23.47 11.76 2.89
N ALA A 91 22.15 11.68 3.06
CA ALA A 91 21.50 11.28 4.29
C ALA A 91 22.06 9.94 4.79
N ARG A 92 22.36 9.91 6.08
CA ARG A 92 22.77 8.69 6.79
C ARG A 92 21.59 7.98 7.44
N ASP A 93 20.45 8.64 7.44
CA ASP A 93 19.21 8.22 8.06
C ASP A 93 18.16 7.99 6.96
N LEU A 94 17.84 6.73 6.69
CA LEU A 94 16.92 6.33 5.64
C LEU A 94 15.74 5.59 6.24
N VAL A 95 14.53 6.04 5.91
CA VAL A 95 13.29 5.41 6.36
C VAL A 95 12.51 4.90 5.14
N VAL A 96 12.20 3.61 5.14
CA VAL A 96 11.29 2.99 4.17
C VAL A 96 9.91 2.93 4.81
N VAL A 97 8.93 3.61 4.20
CA VAL A 97 7.52 3.54 4.61
C VAL A 97 6.80 2.45 3.86
N ASP A 98 5.72 1.97 4.46
CA ASP A 98 4.89 0.89 3.93
C ASP A 98 4.40 1.13 2.48
N ASP A 99 4.68 0.18 1.59
CA ASP A 99 4.13 0.07 0.23
C ASP A 99 3.33 -1.25 0.08
N GLY A 100 2.88 -1.81 1.21
CA GLY A 100 2.20 -3.10 1.29
C GLY A 100 3.18 -4.26 1.21
N THR A 101 2.85 -5.28 0.42
CA THR A 101 3.67 -6.51 0.34
C THR A 101 5.08 -6.28 -0.21
N ALA A 102 5.31 -5.19 -0.93
CA ALA A 102 6.66 -4.79 -1.35
C ALA A 102 7.58 -4.52 -0.14
N THR A 103 7.05 -3.99 0.96
CA THR A 103 7.85 -3.75 2.16
C THR A 103 8.27 -5.06 2.82
N MET A 104 7.38 -6.05 2.91
CA MET A 104 7.73 -7.39 3.39
C MET A 104 8.82 -8.03 2.52
N GLU A 105 8.68 -7.91 1.20
CA GLU A 105 9.67 -8.44 0.25
C GLU A 105 11.03 -7.76 0.41
N PHE A 106 11.04 -6.44 0.58
CA PHE A 106 12.25 -5.67 0.83
C PHE A 106 12.98 -6.15 2.08
N VAL A 107 12.26 -6.33 3.19
CA VAL A 107 12.86 -6.76 4.45
C VAL A 107 13.44 -8.18 4.33
N ALA A 108 12.69 -9.10 3.71
CA ALA A 108 13.17 -10.46 3.48
C ALA A 108 14.41 -10.51 2.57
N GLN A 109 14.44 -9.69 1.50
CA GLN A 109 15.61 -9.59 0.63
C GLN A 109 16.82 -8.98 1.35
N LEU A 110 16.59 -8.01 2.23
CA LEU A 110 17.66 -7.39 3.00
C LEU A 110 18.24 -8.37 4.03
N ALA A 111 17.41 -9.15 4.71
CA ALA A 111 17.82 -10.21 5.64
C ALA A 111 18.69 -11.27 4.94
N ARG A 112 18.35 -11.62 3.69
CA ARG A 112 19.08 -12.61 2.90
C ARG A 112 20.27 -12.05 2.11
N GLY A 113 20.52 -10.74 2.18
CA GLY A 113 21.55 -10.10 1.36
C GLY A 113 21.31 -10.28 -0.14
N GLU A 114 20.05 -10.25 -0.60
CA GLU A 114 19.66 -10.36 -1.99
C GLU A 114 19.64 -9.00 -2.72
N ARG A 115 19.60 -8.99 -4.05
CA ARG A 115 19.49 -7.74 -4.84
C ARG A 115 18.08 -7.17 -4.74
N LEU A 116 17.96 -5.85 -4.56
CA LEU A 116 16.69 -5.10 -4.51
C LEU A 116 15.99 -5.02 -5.87
N VAL A 117 15.51 -6.16 -6.33
CA VAL A 117 14.72 -6.31 -7.55
C VAL A 117 13.40 -6.94 -7.13
N ARG A 118 12.29 -6.30 -7.52
CA ARG A 118 10.95 -6.85 -7.27
C ARG A 118 10.89 -8.27 -7.84
N TRP A 119 10.49 -9.23 -7.02
CA TRP A 119 10.39 -10.65 -7.34
C TRP A 119 9.51 -10.86 -8.57
N HIS A 120 8.61 -9.93 -8.91
CA HIS A 120 7.76 -9.97 -10.13
C HIS A 120 8.58 -10.01 -11.42
N ARG A 121 9.89 -9.74 -11.34
CA ARG A 121 10.84 -9.82 -12.45
C ARG A 121 11.79 -11.02 -12.37
N LYS A 122 11.75 -11.84 -11.31
CA LYS A 122 12.67 -12.99 -11.11
C LYS A 122 12.32 -14.24 -11.95
N GLY A 123 11.32 -14.19 -12.84
CA GLY A 123 10.95 -15.31 -13.73
C GLY A 123 11.17 -15.06 -15.23
N GLY A 124 11.58 -13.85 -15.63
CA GLY A 124 11.92 -13.52 -17.01
C GLY A 124 13.42 -13.30 -17.17
N ARG A 125 14.00 -13.63 -18.33
CA ARG A 125 15.39 -13.25 -18.65
C ARG A 125 15.56 -11.73 -18.44
N PRO A 126 16.60 -11.27 -17.72
CA PRO A 126 16.83 -9.85 -17.50
C PRO A 126 16.84 -9.10 -18.83
N GLY A 127 15.98 -8.10 -18.98
CA GLY A 127 15.97 -7.29 -20.20
C GLY A 127 17.24 -6.45 -20.30
N PRO A 128 17.61 -5.94 -21.50
CA PRO A 128 18.76 -5.05 -21.68
C PRO A 128 18.74 -3.84 -20.73
N ARG A 129 17.53 -3.31 -20.44
CA ARG A 129 17.34 -2.22 -19.48
C ARG A 129 17.62 -2.63 -18.04
N ASP A 130 17.39 -3.88 -17.64
CA ASP A 130 17.69 -4.33 -16.27
C ASP A 130 19.21 -4.40 -16.02
N LEU A 131 19.98 -4.82 -17.02
CA LEU A 131 21.44 -4.86 -16.96
C LEU A 131 22.03 -3.44 -16.85
N LEU A 132 21.53 -2.48 -17.64
CA LEU A 132 21.96 -1.08 -17.58
C LEU A 132 21.67 -0.42 -16.22
N PHE A 133 20.58 -0.81 -15.55
CA PHE A 133 20.20 -0.28 -14.23
C PHE A 133 20.82 -1.03 -13.05
N ALA A 134 21.56 -2.12 -13.28
CA ALA A 134 22.14 -2.95 -12.22
C ALA A 134 23.09 -2.16 -11.28
N PRO A 135 23.95 -1.24 -11.74
CA PRO A 135 24.81 -0.43 -10.86
C PRO A 135 24.01 0.51 -9.94
N VAL A 136 22.89 1.04 -10.44
CA VAL A 136 22.00 1.91 -9.65
C VAL A 136 21.33 1.10 -8.56
N SER A 137 20.79 -0.07 -8.90
CA SER A 137 20.17 -0.98 -7.95
C SER A 137 21.15 -1.48 -6.88
N SER A 138 22.39 -1.80 -7.27
CA SER A 138 23.42 -2.22 -6.30
C SER A 138 23.84 -1.08 -5.37
N SER A 139 23.94 0.15 -5.89
CA SER A 139 24.20 1.35 -5.08
C SER A 139 23.06 1.65 -4.10
N ALA A 140 21.81 1.59 -4.57
CA ALA A 140 20.62 1.76 -3.73
C ALA A 140 20.53 0.70 -2.64
N ARG A 141 20.81 -0.57 -2.97
CA ARG A 141 20.93 -1.65 -1.97
C ARG A 141 21.99 -1.32 -0.94
N ARG A 142 23.21 -1.00 -1.38
CA ARG A 142 24.29 -0.66 -0.44
C ARG A 142 23.84 0.44 0.49
N ARG A 143 23.17 1.48 -0.01
CA ARG A 143 22.63 2.61 0.78
C ARG A 143 21.61 2.16 1.82
N LEU A 144 20.70 1.27 1.45
CA LEU A 144 19.65 0.69 2.30
C LEU A 144 20.14 -0.49 3.17
N THR A 145 21.43 -0.83 3.15
CA THR A 145 22.04 -1.74 4.11
C THR A 145 22.61 -0.95 5.30
N PRO A 146 22.21 -1.28 6.55
CA PRO A 146 22.77 -0.68 7.75
C PRO A 146 24.30 -0.78 7.81
N SER A 147 24.93 0.20 8.47
CA SER A 147 26.36 0.16 8.78
C SER A 147 26.65 1.10 9.95
N ALA A 148 27.87 1.07 10.50
CA ALA A 148 28.27 1.99 11.58
C ALA A 148 28.03 3.49 11.29
N ARG A 149 27.90 3.87 10.01
CA ARG A 149 27.64 5.26 9.59
C ARG A 149 26.23 5.50 9.05
N ARG A 150 25.36 4.49 8.99
CA ARG A 150 24.02 4.58 8.37
C ARG A 150 22.96 3.82 9.16
N ARG A 151 21.90 4.53 9.54
CA ARG A 151 20.68 3.96 10.10
C ARG A 151 19.69 3.72 8.97
N VAL A 152 19.09 2.53 8.98
CA VAL A 152 17.97 2.18 8.12
C VAL A 152 16.80 1.80 9.01
N GLU A 153 15.68 2.44 8.78
CA GLU A 153 14.43 2.20 9.49
C GLU A 153 13.34 1.76 8.51
N VAL A 154 12.52 0.82 8.95
CA VAL A 154 11.32 0.39 8.24
C VAL A 154 10.13 0.79 9.09
N PHE A 155 9.33 1.72 8.58
CA PHE A 155 8.09 2.16 9.21
C PHE A 155 6.91 1.49 8.51
N SER A 156 6.38 0.42 9.10
CA SER A 156 5.40 -0.44 8.43
C SER A 156 4.34 -0.99 9.37
N SER A 157 3.15 -1.21 8.80
CA SER A 157 2.03 -1.90 9.42
C SER A 157 2.00 -3.39 9.07
N MET A 158 2.81 -3.82 8.10
CA MET A 158 2.95 -5.21 7.70
C MET A 158 3.76 -5.98 8.74
N PRO A 159 3.41 -7.24 9.02
CA PRO A 159 4.20 -8.07 9.93
C PRO A 159 5.60 -8.31 9.34
N VAL A 160 6.62 -7.98 10.14
CA VAL A 160 8.03 -8.26 9.84
C VAL A 160 8.49 -9.39 10.75
N HIS A 161 8.61 -10.61 10.19
CA HIS A 161 9.00 -11.79 10.97
C HIS A 161 10.51 -11.90 11.20
N GLU A 162 11.31 -11.41 10.26
CA GLU A 162 12.77 -11.39 10.34
C GLU A 162 13.25 -9.95 10.17
N THR A 163 13.89 -9.41 11.21
CA THR A 163 14.49 -8.08 11.15
C THR A 163 15.99 -8.21 10.84
N PRO A 164 16.49 -7.66 9.72
CA PRO A 164 17.90 -7.71 9.39
C PRO A 164 18.75 -6.96 10.42
N ASP A 165 19.97 -7.46 10.68
CA ASP A 165 20.89 -6.84 11.63
C ASP A 165 21.12 -5.35 11.34
N GLY A 166 20.92 -4.52 12.36
CA GLY A 166 21.09 -3.06 12.28
C GLY A 166 19.93 -2.30 11.63
N VAL A 167 18.87 -2.98 11.18
CA VAL A 167 17.61 -2.33 10.75
C VAL A 167 16.73 -2.08 11.97
N THR A 168 16.21 -0.87 12.10
CA THR A 168 15.15 -0.57 13.06
C THR A 168 13.79 -0.79 12.40
N VAL A 169 12.89 -1.53 13.04
CA VAL A 169 11.50 -1.67 12.57
C VAL A 169 10.60 -0.91 13.54
N THR A 170 9.93 0.12 13.03
CA THR A 170 8.97 0.92 13.77
C THR A 170 7.58 0.56 13.27
N ALA A 171 6.70 0.16 14.19
CA ALA A 171 5.33 -0.19 13.83
C ALA A 171 4.55 1.07 13.42
N ASN A 172 3.98 1.05 12.21
CA ASN A 172 2.93 2.00 11.84
C ASN A 172 1.60 1.51 12.41
N ASP A 173 1.29 1.98 13.59
CA ASP A 173 0.06 1.58 14.30
C ASP A 173 -1.17 2.36 13.84
N PHE A 174 -1.07 3.31 12.89
CA PHE A 174 -2.15 4.23 12.49
C PHE A 174 -2.65 5.19 13.58
N SER A 175 -1.86 5.48 14.62
CA SER A 175 -2.19 6.43 15.69
C SER A 175 -2.57 7.82 15.18
N TRP A 176 -1.79 8.42 14.28
CA TRP A 176 -2.11 9.72 13.68
C TRP A 176 -3.47 9.69 12.96
N THR A 177 -3.73 8.66 12.16
CA THR A 177 -5.02 8.49 11.45
C THR A 177 -6.19 8.43 12.43
N ARG A 178 -6.06 7.69 13.54
CA ARG A 178 -7.10 7.62 14.57
C ARG A 178 -7.31 8.93 15.31
N ALA A 179 -6.23 9.65 15.61
CA ALA A 179 -6.28 10.92 16.30
C ALA A 179 -6.89 12.01 15.42
N ARG A 180 -6.50 12.04 14.14
CA ARG A 180 -6.90 13.07 13.18
C ARG A 180 -8.32 12.90 12.65
N PHE A 181 -8.76 11.67 12.49
CA PHE A 181 -10.08 11.33 11.99
C PHE A 181 -10.82 10.56 13.08
N GLY A 182 -11.88 11.18 13.62
CA GLY A 182 -12.66 10.68 14.76
C GLY A 182 -13.19 9.25 14.58
N PRO A 183 -13.84 8.67 15.60
CA PRO A 183 -14.47 7.39 15.41
C PRO A 183 -15.57 7.52 14.33
N PRO A 184 -15.65 6.60 13.36
CA PRO A 184 -16.64 6.68 12.31
C PRO A 184 -18.04 6.41 12.85
N ARG A 185 -19.07 6.92 12.15
CA ARG A 185 -20.44 6.45 12.35
C ARG A 185 -20.55 5.00 11.86
N ILE A 186 -20.86 4.08 12.77
CA ILE A 186 -21.00 2.65 12.45
C ILE A 186 -22.45 2.33 12.09
N THR A 187 -22.65 1.63 10.97
CA THR A 187 -23.95 1.11 10.53
C THR A 187 -24.13 -0.34 10.98
N LYS A 188 -25.37 -0.86 10.96
CA LYS A 188 -25.67 -2.22 11.44
C LYS A 188 -25.16 -3.33 10.51
N GLY A 189 -25.02 -3.05 9.22
CA GLY A 189 -24.68 -4.04 8.19
C GLY A 189 -23.19 -4.23 7.96
N ALA A 190 -22.87 -4.79 6.79
CA ALA A 190 -21.53 -4.97 6.30
C ALA A 190 -21.22 -4.04 5.12
N ASP A 191 -19.94 -3.73 4.95
CA ASP A 191 -19.41 -3.21 3.69
C ASP A 191 -18.44 -4.22 3.08
N MET A 192 -18.32 -4.21 1.75
CA MET A 192 -17.38 -5.07 1.04
C MET A 192 -16.28 -4.27 0.37
N VAL A 193 -15.06 -4.78 0.40
CA VAL A 193 -13.89 -4.18 -0.22
C VAL A 193 -13.50 -5.00 -1.44
N GLY A 194 -13.47 -4.32 -2.59
CA GLY A 194 -13.10 -4.91 -3.86
C GLY A 194 -11.59 -5.17 -4.00
N THR A 195 -11.25 -5.91 -5.04
CA THR A 195 -9.86 -6.25 -5.39
C THR A 195 -9.64 -6.21 -6.89
N SER A 196 -8.39 -6.06 -7.32
CA SER A 196 -8.04 -6.06 -8.76
C SER A 196 -7.71 -7.45 -9.33
N LEU A 197 -8.04 -8.54 -8.62
CA LEU A 197 -7.64 -9.89 -9.01
C LEU A 197 -8.18 -10.27 -10.40
N VAL A 198 -9.42 -9.88 -10.70
CA VAL A 198 -10.06 -10.07 -12.01
C VAL A 198 -9.32 -9.28 -13.09
N GLU A 199 -9.00 -8.01 -12.85
CA GLU A 199 -8.29 -7.16 -13.81
C GLU A 199 -6.84 -7.60 -14.06
N THR A 200 -6.24 -8.29 -13.09
CA THR A 200 -4.94 -8.94 -13.26
C THR A 200 -5.03 -10.33 -13.89
N GLY A 201 -6.24 -10.81 -14.20
CA GLY A 201 -6.48 -12.13 -14.78
C GLY A 201 -6.23 -13.29 -13.81
N VAL A 202 -6.08 -13.04 -12.52
CA VAL A 202 -5.82 -14.09 -11.52
C VAL A 202 -7.09 -14.86 -11.19
N VAL A 203 -8.22 -14.16 -11.10
CA VAL A 203 -9.52 -14.72 -10.70
C VAL A 203 -10.50 -14.55 -11.85
N ASP A 204 -11.30 -15.58 -12.10
CA ASP A 204 -12.40 -15.55 -13.05
C ASP A 204 -13.48 -14.52 -12.65
N GLY A 205 -13.94 -13.74 -13.61
CA GLY A 205 -14.83 -12.61 -13.37
C GLY A 205 -16.25 -13.02 -12.97
N ASP A 206 -16.77 -14.12 -13.53
CA ASP A 206 -18.11 -14.63 -13.23
C ASP A 206 -18.14 -15.26 -11.84
N SER A 207 -17.13 -16.06 -11.51
CA SER A 207 -16.93 -16.65 -10.18
C SER A 207 -16.81 -15.56 -9.11
N TYR A 208 -16.05 -14.49 -9.39
CA TYR A 208 -15.94 -13.34 -8.48
C TYR A 208 -17.29 -12.63 -8.26
N LEU A 209 -18.07 -12.43 -9.32
CA LEU A 209 -19.37 -11.78 -9.22
C LEU A 209 -20.35 -12.61 -8.40
N GLU A 210 -20.37 -13.93 -8.61
CA GLU A 210 -21.18 -14.86 -7.82
C GLU A 210 -20.80 -14.83 -6.34
N ALA A 211 -19.50 -14.79 -6.05
CA ALA A 211 -18.98 -14.66 -4.71
C ALA A 211 -19.46 -13.37 -4.02
N VAL A 212 -19.33 -12.23 -4.70
CA VAL A 212 -19.82 -10.94 -4.20
C VAL A 212 -21.32 -11.01 -3.92
N ARG A 213 -22.11 -11.56 -4.85
CA ARG A 213 -23.56 -11.68 -4.72
C ARG A 213 -23.96 -12.51 -3.49
N THR A 214 -23.31 -13.65 -3.30
CA THR A 214 -23.60 -14.56 -2.19
C THR A 214 -23.18 -13.97 -0.85
N LEU A 215 -21.98 -13.41 -0.76
CA LEU A 215 -21.49 -12.73 0.44
C LEU A 215 -22.35 -11.51 0.81
N ALA A 216 -22.78 -10.74 -0.19
CA ALA A 216 -23.63 -9.58 0.03
C ALA A 216 -24.96 -9.95 0.68
N LYS A 217 -25.61 -11.02 0.19
CA LYS A 217 -26.84 -11.55 0.78
C LYS A 217 -26.61 -12.10 2.19
N ALA A 218 -25.58 -12.92 2.38
CA ALA A 218 -25.29 -13.59 3.65
C ALA A 218 -24.98 -12.60 4.79
N HIS A 219 -24.36 -11.46 4.47
CA HIS A 219 -23.92 -10.50 5.48
C HIS A 219 -24.68 -9.17 5.49
N GLY A 220 -25.73 -9.03 4.66
CA GLY A 220 -26.49 -7.80 4.53
C GLY A 220 -25.60 -6.63 4.10
N THR A 221 -24.71 -6.87 3.14
CA THR A 221 -23.83 -5.83 2.60
C THR A 221 -24.65 -4.86 1.76
N THR A 222 -24.43 -3.56 1.95
CA THR A 222 -25.14 -2.52 1.17
C THR A 222 -24.20 -1.73 0.25
N ARG A 223 -22.89 -1.71 0.54
CA ARG A 223 -21.90 -0.94 -0.21
C ARG A 223 -20.70 -1.77 -0.60
N TYR A 224 -20.18 -1.47 -1.78
CA TYR A 224 -18.97 -2.07 -2.34
C TYR A 224 -17.93 -0.97 -2.59
N PHE A 225 -16.87 -0.95 -1.78
CA PHE A 225 -15.73 -0.07 -1.95
C PHE A 225 -14.82 -0.60 -3.05
N ALA A 226 -14.96 -0.01 -4.24
CA ALA A 226 -14.22 -0.42 -5.42
C ALA A 226 -12.73 -0.13 -5.27
N HIS A 227 -11.92 -1.10 -5.67
CA HIS A 227 -10.50 -0.92 -5.85
C HIS A 227 -10.24 -0.06 -7.10
N ARG A 228 -9.28 0.87 -7.02
CA ARG A 228 -9.01 1.89 -8.07
C ARG A 228 -8.73 1.33 -9.48
N ARG A 229 -8.33 0.06 -9.57
CA ARG A 229 -8.04 -0.62 -10.84
C ARG A 229 -9.24 -1.36 -11.42
N GLU A 230 -10.35 -1.47 -10.68
CA GLU A 230 -11.51 -2.20 -11.18
C GLU A 230 -12.14 -1.49 -12.38
N SER A 231 -12.48 -2.27 -13.40
CA SER A 231 -13.05 -1.72 -14.63
C SER A 231 -14.46 -1.20 -14.41
N THR A 232 -14.83 -0.16 -15.15
CA THR A 232 -16.17 0.43 -15.05
C THR A 232 -17.25 -0.56 -15.48
N GLU A 233 -16.95 -1.40 -16.47
CA GLU A 233 -17.83 -2.45 -16.97
C GLU A 233 -18.12 -3.49 -15.88
N LYS A 234 -17.09 -3.97 -15.18
CA LYS A 234 -17.24 -4.92 -14.07
C LYS A 234 -18.06 -4.32 -12.94
N LEU A 235 -17.76 -3.09 -12.54
CA LEU A 235 -18.47 -2.41 -11.46
C LEU A 235 -19.94 -2.13 -11.82
N HIS A 236 -20.23 -1.78 -13.07
CA HIS A 236 -21.60 -1.58 -13.53
C HIS A 236 -22.39 -2.89 -13.48
N ARG A 237 -21.80 -3.99 -13.94
CA ARG A 237 -22.39 -5.32 -13.85
C ARG A 237 -22.63 -5.74 -12.40
N LEU A 238 -21.64 -5.53 -11.53
CA LEU A 238 -21.74 -5.81 -10.09
C LEU A 238 -22.89 -5.03 -9.45
N ALA A 239 -22.99 -3.73 -9.71
CA ALA A 239 -24.09 -2.89 -9.22
C ALA A 239 -25.46 -3.42 -9.67
N LYS A 240 -25.58 -3.76 -10.96
CA LYS A 240 -26.83 -4.25 -11.56
C LYS A 240 -27.28 -5.59 -10.98
N GLU A 241 -26.36 -6.54 -10.79
CA GLU A 241 -26.69 -7.90 -10.38
C GLU A 241 -26.82 -8.07 -8.85
N THR A 242 -26.19 -7.19 -8.07
CA THR A 242 -26.18 -7.28 -6.60
C THR A 242 -27.02 -6.21 -5.91
N GLY A 243 -27.30 -5.09 -6.59
CA GLY A 243 -27.95 -3.93 -5.98
C GLY A 243 -27.05 -3.13 -5.02
N LEU A 244 -25.76 -3.46 -4.93
CA LEU A 244 -24.82 -2.76 -4.06
C LEU A 244 -24.53 -1.34 -4.56
N GLU A 245 -24.44 -0.40 -3.62
CA GLU A 245 -23.90 0.93 -3.90
C GLU A 245 -22.39 0.83 -4.15
N ILE A 246 -21.96 1.15 -5.38
CA ILE A 246 -20.54 1.19 -5.73
C ILE A 246 -19.93 2.51 -5.24
N VAL A 247 -19.06 2.41 -4.25
CA VAL A 247 -18.29 3.54 -3.75
C VAL A 247 -16.90 3.52 -4.38
N ARG A 248 -16.48 4.63 -4.99
CA ARG A 248 -15.11 4.82 -5.49
C ARG A 248 -14.35 5.80 -4.58
N PRO A 249 -13.53 5.31 -3.64
CA PRO A 249 -12.79 6.16 -2.70
C PRO A 249 -11.87 7.18 -3.40
N ASP A 250 -11.95 8.44 -2.99
CA ASP A 250 -11.03 9.51 -3.41
C ASP A 250 -9.78 9.61 -2.51
N LEU A 251 -9.76 8.84 -1.42
CA LEU A 251 -8.67 8.70 -0.44
C LEU A 251 -8.40 7.22 -0.14
N PRO A 252 -7.26 6.89 0.50
CA PRO A 252 -7.02 5.55 1.04
C PRO A 252 -8.19 5.08 1.93
N LEU A 253 -8.50 3.79 1.85
CA LEU A 253 -9.69 3.23 2.47
C LEU A 253 -9.66 3.38 4.00
N GLU A 254 -8.48 3.40 4.62
CA GLU A 254 -8.30 3.63 6.05
C GLU A 254 -8.82 5.00 6.48
N LEU A 255 -8.61 6.04 5.64
CA LEU A 255 -9.13 7.39 5.91
C LEU A 255 -10.63 7.45 5.67
N ILE A 256 -11.12 6.84 4.59
CA ILE A 256 -12.56 6.79 4.28
C ILE A 256 -13.32 6.04 5.39
N ALA A 257 -12.80 4.89 5.82
CA ALA A 257 -13.41 4.09 6.88
C ALA A 257 -13.45 4.84 8.21
N ARG A 258 -12.43 5.66 8.51
CA ARG A 258 -12.43 6.53 9.71
C ARG A 258 -13.35 7.73 9.63
N ARG A 259 -13.49 8.34 8.45
CA ARG A 259 -14.49 9.40 8.23
C ARG A 259 -15.92 8.86 8.29
N GLY A 260 -16.09 7.61 7.84
CA GLY A 260 -17.37 6.93 7.82
C GLY A 260 -18.39 7.58 6.87
N PRO A 261 -19.64 7.06 6.86
CA PRO A 261 -20.09 5.90 7.62
C PRO A 261 -19.39 4.60 7.19
N ILE A 262 -19.28 3.64 8.11
CA ILE A 262 -18.71 2.30 7.85
C ILE A 262 -19.58 1.20 8.49
N GLY A 263 -19.67 0.05 7.86
CA GLY A 263 -20.35 -1.14 8.38
C GLY A 263 -19.68 -1.64 9.66
N ARG A 264 -20.47 -2.30 10.51
CA ARG A 264 -19.94 -3.00 11.69
C ARG A 264 -18.99 -4.14 11.29
N THR A 265 -19.18 -4.68 10.10
CA THR A 265 -18.30 -5.69 9.50
C THR A 265 -17.78 -5.17 8.16
N ILE A 266 -16.49 -5.34 7.90
CA ILE A 266 -15.88 -5.11 6.60
C ILE A 266 -15.45 -6.48 6.06
N LEU A 267 -16.05 -6.88 4.94
CA LEU A 267 -15.66 -8.06 4.18
C LEU A 267 -14.61 -7.64 3.16
N SER A 268 -13.46 -8.31 3.14
CA SER A 268 -12.42 -8.02 2.17
C SER A 268 -11.92 -9.30 1.53
N PHE A 269 -11.91 -9.35 0.20
CA PHE A 269 -11.06 -10.32 -0.51
C PHE A 269 -9.58 -10.04 -0.19
N PRO A 270 -8.65 -10.98 -0.47
CA PRO A 270 -7.26 -10.84 -0.09
C PRO A 270 -6.65 -9.56 -0.70
N SER A 271 -6.24 -8.66 0.18
CA SER A 271 -5.75 -7.31 -0.14
C SER A 271 -4.98 -6.78 1.06
N THR A 272 -3.99 -5.91 0.87
CA THR A 272 -3.18 -5.36 1.97
C THR A 272 -4.02 -4.63 3.03
N VAL A 273 -5.22 -4.18 2.67
CA VAL A 273 -6.17 -3.52 3.57
C VAL A 273 -6.57 -4.38 4.77
N VAL A 274 -6.44 -5.72 4.69
CA VAL A 274 -6.73 -6.62 5.81
C VAL A 274 -5.74 -6.46 6.96
N HIS A 275 -4.56 -5.89 6.71
CA HIS A 275 -3.56 -5.56 7.73
C HIS A 275 -3.72 -4.14 8.26
N THR A 276 -4.16 -3.21 7.42
CA THR A 276 -4.21 -1.78 7.77
C THR A 276 -5.53 -1.37 8.41
N LEU A 277 -6.67 -1.88 7.93
CA LEU A 277 -7.99 -1.52 8.45
C LEU A 277 -8.19 -1.89 9.92
N PRO A 278 -7.75 -3.07 10.42
CA PRO A 278 -7.86 -3.38 11.85
C PRO A 278 -7.12 -2.36 12.72
N LEU A 279 -5.95 -1.88 12.28
CA LEU A 279 -5.15 -0.87 12.99
C LEU A 279 -5.81 0.52 12.92
N ALA A 280 -6.25 0.92 11.74
CA ALA A 280 -6.93 2.20 11.54
C ALA A 280 -8.23 2.28 12.34
N LEU A 281 -8.99 1.19 12.43
CA LEU A 281 -10.29 1.12 13.12
C LEU A 281 -10.20 0.60 14.55
N ALA A 282 -9.00 0.45 15.10
CA ALA A 282 -8.81 0.00 16.48
C ALA A 282 -9.62 0.86 17.47
N GLY A 283 -10.29 0.18 18.41
CA GLY A 283 -11.15 0.81 19.42
C GLY A 283 -12.54 1.23 18.94
N THR A 284 -12.92 0.97 17.68
CA THR A 284 -14.27 1.31 17.15
C THR A 284 -15.29 0.17 17.28
N GLY A 285 -14.83 -1.07 17.45
CA GLY A 285 -15.68 -2.27 17.43
C GLY A 285 -16.05 -2.76 16.02
N VAL A 286 -15.55 -2.11 14.95
CA VAL A 286 -15.65 -2.63 13.58
C VAL A 286 -14.78 -3.88 13.44
N ARG A 287 -15.32 -4.92 12.79
CA ARG A 287 -14.63 -6.18 12.52
C ARG A 287 -14.24 -6.26 11.06
N VAL A 288 -13.04 -6.74 10.77
CA VAL A 288 -12.61 -7.08 9.42
C VAL A 288 -12.64 -8.60 9.28
N ALA A 289 -13.22 -9.10 8.18
CA ALA A 289 -13.23 -10.51 7.85
C ALA A 289 -12.67 -10.71 6.44
N VAL A 290 -11.84 -11.75 6.27
CA VAL A 290 -11.23 -12.06 4.99
C VAL A 290 -12.09 -13.06 4.25
N CYS A 291 -12.48 -12.72 3.03
CA CYS A 291 -13.17 -13.61 2.11
C CYS A 291 -12.14 -14.41 1.32
N ASP A 292 -12.14 -15.72 1.46
CA ASP A 292 -11.18 -16.55 0.75
C ASP A 292 -11.49 -16.61 -0.74
N ILE A 293 -10.45 -16.80 -1.55
CA ILE A 293 -10.58 -17.12 -2.96
C ILE A 293 -10.58 -18.64 -3.07
N ASP A 294 -11.68 -19.19 -3.60
CA ASP A 294 -11.73 -20.61 -3.91
C ASP A 294 -10.67 -20.92 -5.01
N PRO A 295 -9.81 -21.95 -4.83
CA PRO A 295 -8.83 -22.33 -5.84
C PRO A 295 -9.43 -22.59 -7.24
N THR A 296 -10.70 -23.01 -7.31
CA THR A 296 -11.42 -23.25 -8.57
C THR A 296 -11.70 -21.98 -9.39
N TRP A 297 -11.65 -20.79 -8.76
CA TRP A 297 -11.82 -19.53 -9.47
C TRP A 297 -10.55 -19.04 -10.16
N LEU A 298 -9.41 -19.68 -9.87
CA LEU A 298 -8.14 -19.28 -10.43
C LEU A 298 -8.10 -19.61 -11.91
N THR A 299 -7.79 -18.61 -12.73
CA THR A 299 -7.66 -18.82 -14.17
C THR A 299 -6.32 -19.50 -14.50
N GLU A 300 -6.16 -19.96 -15.74
CA GLU A 300 -4.88 -20.48 -16.25
C GLU A 300 -3.73 -19.44 -16.17
N ASN A 301 -4.07 -18.15 -16.12
CA ASN A 301 -3.11 -17.06 -15.97
C ASN A 301 -2.67 -16.83 -14.51
N ALA A 302 -3.33 -17.49 -13.55
CA ALA A 302 -2.95 -17.44 -12.15
C ALA A 302 -1.62 -18.17 -11.95
N SER A 303 -0.53 -17.42 -12.05
CA SER A 303 0.80 -17.95 -11.71
C SER A 303 0.80 -18.58 -10.30
N PRO A 304 1.62 -19.61 -10.02
CA PRO A 304 1.80 -20.16 -8.66
C PRO A 304 2.11 -19.09 -7.60
N ARG A 305 2.66 -17.97 -8.05
CA ARG A 305 2.94 -16.77 -7.27
C ARG A 305 1.68 -16.03 -6.80
N ALA A 306 0.65 -15.95 -7.64
CA ALA A 306 -0.62 -15.34 -7.25
C ALA A 306 -1.26 -16.15 -6.12
N GLN A 307 -1.21 -17.49 -6.20
CA GLN A 307 -1.63 -18.38 -5.12
C GLN A 307 -0.85 -18.14 -3.82
N GLY A 308 0.48 -18.06 -3.89
CA GLY A 308 1.32 -17.75 -2.73
C GLY A 308 1.07 -16.36 -2.11
N PHE A 309 0.69 -15.37 -2.92
CA PHE A 309 0.27 -14.06 -2.43
C PHE A 309 -1.08 -14.13 -1.70
N LEU A 310 -2.07 -14.80 -2.29
CA LEU A 310 -3.40 -14.96 -1.69
C LEU A 310 -3.31 -15.70 -0.35
N SER A 311 -2.58 -16.82 -0.30
CA SER A 311 -2.37 -17.58 0.92
C SER A 311 -1.54 -16.81 1.95
N GLY A 312 -0.50 -16.09 1.52
CA GLY A 312 0.37 -15.30 2.39
C GLY A 312 -0.35 -14.13 3.05
N VAL A 313 -1.09 -13.32 2.29
CA VAL A 313 -1.85 -12.18 2.84
C VAL A 313 -2.94 -12.66 3.78
N THR A 314 -3.71 -13.67 3.38
CA THR A 314 -4.78 -14.20 4.22
C THR A 314 -4.24 -14.87 5.49
N GLY A 315 -3.20 -15.70 5.38
CA GLY A 315 -2.60 -16.38 6.53
C GLY A 315 -2.01 -15.41 7.54
N THR A 316 -1.14 -14.49 7.08
CA THR A 316 -0.51 -13.51 7.99
C THR A 316 -1.53 -12.59 8.65
N ALA A 317 -2.60 -12.20 7.95
CA ALA A 317 -3.64 -11.35 8.53
C ALA A 317 -4.44 -12.09 9.61
N ARG A 318 -4.75 -13.38 9.39
CA ARG A 318 -5.38 -14.24 10.40
C ARG A 318 -4.50 -14.40 11.63
N ASP A 319 -3.21 -14.65 11.44
CA ASP A 319 -2.30 -14.89 12.57
C ASP A 319 -2.10 -13.64 13.42
N VAL A 320 -1.92 -12.48 12.78
CA VAL A 320 -1.60 -11.21 13.45
C VAL A 320 -2.84 -10.57 14.08
N HIS A 321 -3.97 -10.56 13.38
CA HIS A 321 -5.18 -9.85 13.82
C HIS A 321 -6.33 -10.76 14.24
N ARG A 322 -6.12 -12.10 14.25
CA ARG A 322 -7.16 -13.11 14.55
C ARG A 322 -8.43 -12.91 13.70
N LEU A 323 -8.25 -12.54 12.43
CA LEU A 323 -9.37 -12.31 11.52
C LEU A 323 -10.13 -13.61 11.26
N THR A 324 -11.46 -13.52 11.21
CA THR A 324 -12.31 -14.63 10.79
C THR A 324 -12.23 -14.80 9.27
N SER A 325 -12.16 -16.03 8.79
CA SER A 325 -12.33 -16.34 7.37
C SER A 325 -13.78 -16.63 7.05
N VAL A 326 -14.22 -16.15 5.89
CA VAL A 326 -15.52 -16.48 5.33
C VAL A 326 -15.27 -17.22 4.02
N SER A 327 -15.65 -18.50 3.98
CA SER A 327 -15.75 -19.26 2.73
C SER A 327 -17.17 -19.17 2.21
N LEU A 328 -17.31 -19.26 0.89
CA LEU A 328 -18.61 -19.54 0.30
C LEU A 328 -18.89 -21.03 0.54
N ALA A 329 -20.06 -21.32 1.10
CA ALA A 329 -20.56 -22.68 1.24
C ALA A 329 -21.14 -23.17 -0.08
#